data_AF-A0A7W1PEL7-F1
#
_entry.id   AF-A0A7W1PEL7-F1
#
_cell.length_a   1.000
_cell.length_b   1.000
_cell.length_c   1.000
_cell.angle_alpha   90.00
_cell.angle_beta   90.00
_cell.angle_gamma   90.00
#
_symmetry.space_group_name_H-M   'P 1'
#
loop_
_entity.id
_entity.type
_entity.pdbx_description
1 polymer ?
#
loop_
_entity_poly.entity_id
_entity_poly.type
_entity_poly.pdbx_seq_one_letter_code
_entity_poly.pdbx_strand_id
1 'polypeptide(L)'
;MRGRGDVAAGITVVVIGALSVAFAAGLIDAPPLVRVAIVLTFVSIVPGYGWVQMLELDEPMMRWATTIGVSLSTTVLVALAMAVTGLWSPLLGATAIGGLGGVGVLLRLAQRARTRQFGRPQEYGT
;
A
#
# COMPACT_ATOMS: atom_id res chain seq x y z
N MET A 1 -20.62 6.08 8.61
CA MET A 1 -19.44 6.98 8.52
C MET A 1 -18.12 6.30 8.10
N ARG A 2 -18.01 4.96 8.06
CA ARG A 2 -16.80 4.18 7.66
C ARG A 2 -16.24 4.46 6.25
N GLY A 3 -17.06 4.94 5.31
CA GLY A 3 -16.65 5.11 3.91
C GLY A 3 -15.68 6.27 3.62
N ARG A 4 -15.71 7.36 4.41
CA ARG A 4 -14.89 8.56 4.16
C ARG A 4 -13.44 8.39 4.64
N GLY A 5 -13.25 7.71 5.78
CA GLY A 5 -11.92 7.44 6.36
C GLY A 5 -11.09 6.46 5.53
N ASP A 6 -11.73 5.43 4.95
CA ASP A 6 -11.07 4.46 4.08
C ASP A 6 -10.54 5.07 2.78
N VAL A 7 -11.26 6.05 2.22
CA VAL A 7 -10.86 6.73 0.99
C VAL A 7 -9.71 7.69 1.27
N ALA A 8 -9.80 8.47 2.34
CA ALA A 8 -8.71 9.37 2.75
C ALA A 8 -7.41 8.58 3.00
N ALA A 9 -7.48 7.46 3.71
CA ALA A 9 -6.31 6.64 3.98
C ALA A 9 -5.75 5.95 2.71
N GLY A 10 -6.61 5.53 1.78
CA GLY A 10 -6.18 5.05 0.47
C GLY A 10 -5.46 6.12 -0.36
N ILE A 11 -5.98 7.35 -0.38
CA ILE A 11 -5.35 8.50 -1.04
C ILE A 11 -3.99 8.78 -0.41
N THR A 12 -3.90 8.78 0.93
CA THR A 12 -2.63 9.01 1.65
C THR A 12 -1.57 7.98 1.24
N VAL A 13 -1.94 6.70 1.16
CA VAL A 13 -1.02 5.62 0.74
C VAL A 13 -0.54 5.83 -0.70
N VAL A 14 -1.43 6.20 -1.62
CA VAL A 14 -1.07 6.48 -3.02
C VAL A 14 -0.15 7.70 -3.13
N VAL A 15 -0.43 8.77 -2.38
CA VAL A 15 0.39 10.00 -2.37
C VAL A 15 1.78 9.72 -1.80
N ILE A 16 1.89 9.01 -0.68
CA ILE A 16 3.19 8.63 -0.09
C ILE A 16 3.98 7.74 -1.05
N GLY A 17 3.30 6.81 -1.74
CA GLY A 17 3.92 5.99 -2.78
C GLY A 17 4.47 6.82 -3.95
N ALA A 18 3.66 7.72 -4.50
CA ALA A 18 4.07 8.60 -5.59
C ALA A 18 5.25 9.50 -5.20
N LEU A 19 5.22 10.08 -4.00
CA LEU A 19 6.32 10.89 -3.47
C LEU A 19 7.61 10.09 -3.34
N SER A 20 7.52 8.84 -2.86
CA SER A 20 8.70 7.98 -2.68
C SER A 20 9.34 7.59 -4.02
N VAL A 21 8.52 7.33 -5.04
CA VAL A 21 9.02 7.10 -6.41
C VAL A 21 9.64 8.36 -6.99
N ALA A 22 9.00 9.53 -6.80
CA ALA A 22 9.53 10.80 -7.28
C ALA A 22 10.88 11.14 -6.62
N PHE A 23 11.05 10.84 -5.33
CA PHE A 23 12.35 10.96 -4.65
C PHE A 23 13.38 9.99 -5.21
N ALA A 24 13.03 8.71 -5.38
CA ALA A 24 13.94 7.71 -5.93
C ALA A 24 14.37 8.03 -7.38
N ALA A 25 13.51 8.72 -8.14
CA ALA A 25 13.79 9.20 -9.49
C ALA A 25 14.56 10.54 -9.52
N GLY A 26 14.86 11.15 -8.36
CA GLY A 26 15.53 12.45 -8.28
C GLY A 26 14.69 13.65 -8.73
N LEU A 27 13.36 13.49 -8.82
CA LEU A 27 12.43 14.52 -9.29
C LEU A 27 12.06 15.55 -8.22
N ILE A 28 12.34 15.26 -6.95
CA ILE A 28 12.08 16.15 -5.82
C ILE A 28 13.36 16.35 -5.02
N ASP A 29 13.77 17.61 -4.87
CA ASP A 29 14.83 18.00 -3.95
C ASP A 29 14.23 18.36 -2.59
N ALA A 30 14.62 17.63 -1.56
CA ALA A 30 14.17 17.86 -0.20
C ALA A 30 15.32 17.60 0.79
N PRO A 31 15.28 18.20 1.99
CA PRO A 31 16.29 17.99 3.01
C PRO A 31 16.48 16.49 3.31
N PRO A 32 17.71 16.02 3.60
CA PRO A 32 18.01 14.61 3.81
C PRO A 32 17.09 13.93 4.85
N LEU A 33 16.78 14.62 5.94
CA LEU A 33 15.89 14.11 6.99
C LEU A 33 14.46 13.87 6.49
N VAL A 34 13.95 14.78 5.65
CA VAL A 34 12.60 14.66 5.06
C VAL A 34 12.54 13.46 4.13
N ARG A 35 13.59 13.24 3.32
CA ARG A 35 13.71 12.07 2.44
C ARG A 35 13.65 10.77 3.24
N VAL A 36 14.44 10.66 4.30
CA VAL A 36 14.48 9.48 5.16
C VAL A 36 13.11 9.23 5.79
N ALA A 37 12.46 10.26 6.33
CA ALA A 37 11.14 10.13 6.93
C ALA A 37 10.08 9.63 5.94
N ILE A 38 10.08 10.15 4.71
CA ILE A 38 9.14 9.75 3.65
C ILE A 38 9.38 8.30 3.25
N VAL A 39 10.64 7.91 3.00
CA VAL A 39 11.00 6.53 2.62
C VAL A 39 10.65 5.55 3.73
N LEU A 40 10.96 5.86 5.00
CA LEU A 40 10.60 5.01 6.14
C LEU A 40 9.09 4.86 6.26
N THR A 41 8.34 5.94 6.11
CA THR A 41 6.87 5.90 6.16
C THR A 41 6.31 5.04 5.03
N PHE A 42 6.86 5.18 3.82
CA PHE A 42 6.49 4.39 2.66
C PHE A 42 6.73 2.91 2.90
N VAL A 43 7.98 2.54 3.24
CA VAL A 43 8.40 1.15 3.48
C VAL A 43 7.64 0.49 4.61
N SER A 44 7.24 1.27 5.64
CA SER A 44 6.58 0.72 6.83
C SER A 44 5.06 0.56 6.68
N ILE A 45 4.42 1.25 5.73
CA ILE A 45 2.95 1.30 5.68
C ILE A 45 2.41 0.89 4.30
N VAL A 46 2.95 1.48 3.24
CA VAL A 46 2.33 1.42 1.91
C VAL A 46 2.20 0.01 1.34
N PRO A 47 3.25 -0.82 1.31
CA PRO A 47 3.15 -2.14 0.68
C PRO A 47 2.17 -3.06 1.42
N GLY A 48 2.15 -3.06 2.75
CA GLY A 48 1.29 -3.96 3.54
C GLY A 48 -0.14 -3.47 3.71
N TYR A 49 -0.41 -2.16 3.55
CA TYR A 49 -1.74 -1.59 3.79
C TYR A 49 -2.83 -2.22 2.93
N GLY A 50 -2.55 -2.38 1.62
CA GLY A 50 -3.50 -2.98 0.68
C GLY A 50 -3.88 -4.41 1.06
N TRP A 51 -2.90 -5.22 1.47
CA TRP A 51 -3.09 -6.62 1.83
C TRP A 51 -3.82 -6.79 3.17
N VAL A 52 -3.42 -6.04 4.19
CA VAL A 52 -3.99 -6.19 5.54
C VAL A 52 -5.44 -5.70 5.61
N GLN A 53 -5.82 -4.76 4.76
CA GLN A 53 -7.23 -4.38 4.59
C GLN A 53 -8.14 -5.55 4.17
N MET A 54 -7.59 -6.58 3.52
CA MET A 54 -8.36 -7.74 3.07
C MET A 54 -8.60 -8.75 4.20
N LEU A 55 -7.87 -8.62 5.32
CA LEU A 55 -8.00 -9.50 6.49
C LEU A 55 -9.15 -9.07 7.43
N GLU A 56 -9.84 -7.97 7.13
CA GLU A 56 -10.99 -7.46 7.89
C GLU A 56 -10.79 -7.41 9.42
N LEU A 57 -9.56 -7.08 9.86
CA LEU A 57 -9.22 -6.99 11.28
C LEU A 57 -10.00 -5.86 11.96
N ASP A 58 -10.81 -6.21 12.96
CA ASP A 58 -11.64 -5.27 13.73
C ASP A 58 -10.82 -4.41 14.70
N GLU A 59 -9.76 -4.98 15.28
CA GLU A 59 -8.93 -4.29 16.27
C GLU A 59 -7.88 -3.38 15.60
N PRO A 60 -7.89 -2.06 15.87
CA PRO A 60 -7.02 -1.11 15.17
C PRO A 60 -5.54 -1.34 15.46
N MET A 61 -5.19 -1.71 16.70
CA MET A 61 -3.81 -2.00 17.10
C MET A 61 -3.25 -3.19 16.31
N MET A 62 -4.01 -4.29 16.24
CA MET A 62 -3.64 -5.49 15.50
C MET A 62 -3.54 -5.22 14.00
N ARG A 63 -4.45 -4.41 13.46
CA ARG A 63 -4.42 -3.97 12.06
C ARG A 63 -3.15 -3.19 11.73
N TRP A 64 -2.75 -2.24 12.57
CA TRP A 64 -1.52 -1.47 12.36
C TRP A 64 -0.27 -2.32 12.51
N ALA A 65 -0.18 -3.15 13.55
CA ALA A 65 0.94 -4.06 13.75
C ALA A 65 1.12 -5.02 12.56
N THR A 66 0.01 -5.61 12.08
CA THR A 66 0.03 -6.50 10.91
C THR A 66 0.43 -5.73 9.65
N THR A 67 -0.08 -4.51 9.47
CA THR A 67 0.28 -3.65 8.32
C THR A 67 1.79 -3.39 8.28
N ILE A 68 2.38 -3.03 9.42
CA ILE A 68 3.82 -2.78 9.52
C ILE A 68 4.60 -4.07 9.28
N GLY A 69 4.20 -5.18 9.91
CA GLY A 69 4.85 -6.48 9.73
C GLY A 69 4.86 -6.95 8.28
N VAL A 70 3.71 -6.87 7.60
CA VAL A 70 3.59 -7.23 6.17
C VAL A 70 4.42 -6.29 5.30
N SER A 71 4.41 -4.99 5.61
CA SER A 71 5.15 -3.98 4.83
C SER A 71 6.66 -4.20 4.90
N LEU A 72 7.18 -4.40 6.11
CA LEU A 72 8.60 -4.67 6.34
C LEU A 72 9.02 -6.00 5.73
N SER A 73 8.21 -7.07 5.92
CA SER A 73 8.49 -8.37 5.32
C SER A 73 8.55 -8.30 3.80
N THR A 74 7.59 -7.62 3.17
CA THR A 74 7.57 -7.41 1.71
C THR A 74 8.80 -6.65 1.24
N THR A 75 9.21 -5.61 1.99
CA THR A 75 10.39 -4.82 1.65
C THR A 75 11.67 -5.63 1.74
N VAL A 76 11.82 -6.46 2.79
CA VAL A 76 12.96 -7.38 2.94
C VAL A 76 12.99 -8.39 1.80
N LEU A 77 11.85 -8.96 1.40
CA LEU A 77 11.77 -9.90 0.27
C LEU A 77 12.20 -9.25 -1.05
N VAL A 78 11.75 -8.02 -1.32
CA VAL A 78 12.16 -7.27 -2.52
C VAL A 78 13.66 -6.97 -2.48
N ALA A 79 14.18 -6.51 -1.34
CA ALA A 79 15.61 -6.25 -1.17
C ALA A 79 16.45 -7.52 -1.37
N LEU A 80 16.01 -8.65 -0.81
CA LEU A 80 16.68 -9.94 -0.97
C LEU A 80 16.66 -10.40 -2.43
N ALA A 81 15.53 -10.27 -3.12
CA ALA A 81 15.42 -10.61 -4.53
C ALA A 81 16.37 -9.76 -5.40
N MET A 82 16.49 -8.46 -5.10
CA MET A 82 17.43 -7.58 -5.80
C MET A 82 18.89 -7.92 -5.49
N ALA A 83 19.20 -8.29 -4.24
CA ALA A 83 20.53 -8.73 -3.85
C ALA A 83 20.94 -10.02 -4.58
N VAL A 84 20.04 -10.99 -4.69
CA VAL A 84 20.29 -12.27 -5.37
C VAL A 84 20.39 -12.10 -6.89
N THR A 85 19.59 -11.22 -7.49
CA THR A 85 19.61 -10.97 -8.95
C THR A 85 20.69 -9.98 -9.38
N GLY A 86 21.33 -9.28 -8.45
CA GLY A 86 22.32 -8.24 -8.74
C GLY A 86 21.72 -6.93 -9.30
N LEU A 87 20.39 -6.81 -9.32
CA LEU A 87 19.67 -5.66 -9.91
C LEU A 87 19.43 -4.54 -8.88
N TRP A 88 20.44 -4.21 -8.06
CA TRP A 88 20.27 -3.20 -7.02
C TRP A 88 20.07 -1.80 -7.60
N SER A 89 18.85 -1.26 -7.49
CA SER A 89 18.49 0.08 -7.93
C SER A 89 17.39 0.65 -7.02
N PRO A 90 17.59 1.84 -6.42
CA PRO A 90 16.59 2.49 -5.59
C PRO A 90 15.23 2.66 -6.29
N LEU A 91 15.27 2.97 -7.58
CA LEU A 91 14.06 3.15 -8.40
C LEU A 91 13.33 1.82 -8.61
N LEU A 92 14.06 0.73 -8.91
CA LEU A 92 13.46 -0.60 -9.05
C LEU A 92 12.85 -1.09 -7.73
N GLY A 93 13.54 -0.88 -6.61
CA GLY A 93 13.02 -1.24 -5.28
C GLY A 93 11.73 -0.47 -4.95
N ALA A 94 11.74 0.85 -5.11
CA ALA A 94 10.56 1.68 -4.84
C ALA A 94 9.37 1.33 -5.74
N THR A 95 9.61 1.07 -7.03
CA THR A 95 8.57 0.69 -7.98
C THR A 95 8.02 -0.71 -7.72
N ALA A 96 8.86 -1.69 -7.38
CA ALA A 96 8.43 -3.03 -7.02
C ALA A 96 7.56 -3.02 -5.75
N ILE A 97 8.02 -2.35 -4.69
CA ILE A 97 7.29 -2.23 -3.43
C ILE A 97 5.96 -1.48 -3.65
N GLY A 98 5.99 -0.36 -4.39
CA GLY A 98 4.81 0.41 -4.72
C GLY A 98 3.80 -0.37 -5.56
N GLY A 99 4.29 -1.14 -6.54
CA GLY A 99 3.49 -2.04 -7.36
C GLY A 99 2.78 -3.11 -6.53
N LEU A 100 3.50 -3.80 -5.64
CA LEU A 100 2.93 -4.80 -4.75
C LEU A 100 1.86 -4.21 -3.82
N GLY A 101 2.08 -3.02 -3.26
CA GLY A 101 1.08 -2.31 -2.48
C GLY A 101 -0.15 -1.94 -3.32
N GLY A 102 0.07 -1.45 -4.54
CA GLY A 102 -0.98 -1.10 -5.50
C GLY A 102 -1.86 -2.29 -5.86
N VAL A 103 -1.27 -3.47 -6.07
CA VAL A 103 -2.01 -4.72 -6.32
C VAL A 103 -2.95 -5.04 -5.16
N GLY A 104 -2.48 -4.98 -3.91
CA GLY A 104 -3.33 -5.20 -2.74
C GLY A 104 -4.52 -4.24 -2.67
N VAL A 105 -4.31 -2.96 -2.98
CA VAL A 105 -5.38 -1.95 -3.02
C VAL A 105 -6.39 -2.25 -4.14
N LEU A 106 -5.92 -2.59 -5.35
CA LEU A 106 -6.79 -2.94 -6.47
C LEU A 106 -7.64 -4.17 -6.18
N LEU A 107 -7.05 -5.21 -5.60
CA LEU A 107 -7.78 -6.43 -5.23
C LEU A 107 -8.86 -6.14 -4.19
N ARG A 108 -8.58 -5.32 -3.18
CA ARG A 108 -9.57 -4.87 -2.21
C ARG A 108 -10.73 -4.10 -2.87
N LEU A 109 -10.43 -3.19 -3.81
CA LEU A 109 -11.46 -2.45 -4.54
C LEU A 109 -12.32 -3.39 -5.39
N ALA A 110 -11.71 -4.38 -6.04
CA ALA A 110 -12.42 -5.40 -6.80
C ALA A 110 -13.33 -6.28 -5.91
N GLN A 111 -12.85 -6.68 -4.72
CA GLN A 111 -13.66 -7.42 -3.74
C GLN A 111 -14.87 -6.58 -3.27
N ARG A 112 -14.67 -5.30 -2.95
CA ARG A 112 -15.75 -4.39 -2.56
C ARG A 112 -16.77 -4.15 -3.69
N ALA A 113 -16.32 -4.10 -4.94
CA ALA A 113 -17.21 -3.98 -6.08
C ALA A 113 -18.09 -5.22 -6.25
N ARG A 114 -17.51 -6.43 -6.08
CA ARG A 114 -18.25 -7.69 -6.13
C ARG A 114 -19.32 -7.79 -5.04
N THR A 115 -18.97 -7.52 -3.77
CA THR A 115 -19.94 -7.61 -2.66
C THR A 115 -21.12 -6.64 -2.81
N ARG A 116 -20.89 -5.45 -3.39
CA ARG A 116 -21.99 -4.50 -3.70
C ARG A 116 -22.93 -4.97 -4.81
N GLN A 117 -22.42 -5.72 -5.80
CA GLN A 117 -23.25 -6.25 -6.88
C GLN A 117 -24.16 -7.39 -6.39
N PHE A 118 -23.69 -8.26 -5.51
CA PHE A 118 -24.49 -9.35 -4.93
C PHE A 118 -25.45 -8.90 -3.83
N GLY A 119 -25.23 -7.74 -3.21
CA GLY A 119 -26.08 -7.20 -2.14
C GLY A 119 -27.24 -6.32 -2.60
N ARG A 120 -27.49 -6.16 -3.90
CA ARG A 120 -28.71 -5.51 -4.39
C ARG A 120 -29.84 -6.54 -4.39
N PRO A 121 -30.88 -6.39 -3.54
CA PRO A 121 -32.10 -7.19 -3.69
C PRO A 121 -32.58 -6.95 -5.12
N GLN A 122 -32.79 -8.03 -5.88
CA GLN A 122 -33.60 -7.92 -7.08
C GLN A 122 -34.98 -7.51 -6.58
N GLU A 123 -35.30 -6.22 -6.68
CA GLU A 123 -36.67 -5.74 -6.76
C GLU A 123 -37.26 -6.38 -8.02
N TYR A 124 -37.66 -7.64 -7.87
CA TYR A 124 -38.55 -8.30 -8.79
C TYR A 124 -39.87 -7.56 -8.66
N GLY A 125 -40.19 -6.80 -9.70
CA GLY A 125 -41.47 -6.12 -9.82
C GLY A 125 -42.62 -7.10 -9.60
N THR A 126 -43.50 -6.71 -8.69
CA THR A 126 -44.91 -7.08 -8.66
C THR A 126 -45.69 -5.83 -8.33
#